data_AF-A0A1B8J9Y0-F1
#
_entry.id   AF-A0A1B8J9Y0-F1
#
_cell.length_a   1.000
_cell.length_b   1.000
_cell.length_c   1.000
_cell.angle_alpha   90.00
_cell.angle_beta   90.00
_cell.angle_gamma   90.00
#
_symmetry.space_group_name_H-M   'P 1'
#
loop_
_entity.id
_entity.type
_entity.pdbx_description
1 polymer ?
#
loop_
_entity_poly.entity_id
_entity_poly.type
_entity_poly.pdbx_seq_one_letter_code
_entity_poly.pdbx_strand_id
1 'polypeptide(L)'
;MRKALGGDKDSPNTMHKIRSIGYSIAGALFLVGLALLNTGEPTIKPNPLFKIAINALYVALIIFALCQTYIFIKQKQPLKMKIHSFLISTKNKFTESKIFFMCLFAIIVLAFISLIFTVDKKLSAVYLRRFLLEPSIFLITIYFYFASINVRAKIIFLYVFVAICMLQPLFTIIDFFDFMTERHMKFSDTDNTHSLGFYRAMPIFFSEAQTGYAFFLLIPLSISIGGLIATKYKALFAILVIINLIACTFAGTRFLYIATIVVCAMPFFIFSYKHKYKIISLVGIVIFAFFVSLYYISASFSDRYNLQKILDNVAKIWSMPPAAMGKFDSLCVSNRICMPQSLPKDSHIELEHSSLSRISMTKSAILAILDNPFRPNGFGLILFGKNIAQIFAKSPQNMPYPIQIQRDGSILPYYWTNHNGVLYIWFQLGVFGVIFMIWLHAWIFMQMRTLYKKHNLRPKNSFNILAQIFSISLTLLLVGLIVSNLFDALPNRAGQIMLFMIFGIALAIIPASAQKDLS
;
A
#
# COMPACT_ATOMS: atom_id res chain seq x y z
N MET A 1 60.74 25.73 -16.58
CA MET A 1 59.89 24.52 -16.43
C MET A 1 59.10 24.48 -15.10
N ARG A 2 58.54 25.61 -14.63
CA ARG A 2 57.61 25.67 -13.47
C ARG A 2 56.45 26.62 -13.78
N LYS A 3 55.78 26.36 -14.91
CA LYS A 3 54.57 27.09 -15.34
C LYS A 3 53.60 26.06 -15.94
N ALA A 4 53.18 25.09 -15.13
CA ALA A 4 52.21 24.06 -15.52
C ALA A 4 51.55 23.42 -14.29
N LEU A 5 51.07 24.24 -13.36
CA LEU A 5 50.01 23.84 -12.43
C LEU A 5 49.03 25.01 -12.37
N GLY A 6 48.35 25.23 -13.50
CA GLY A 6 47.08 25.94 -13.53
C GLY A 6 46.08 25.13 -12.72
N GLY A 7 46.14 25.26 -11.40
CA GLY A 7 45.09 24.82 -10.51
C GLY A 7 43.90 25.72 -10.79
N ASP A 8 43.05 25.28 -11.73
CA ASP A 8 41.80 25.93 -12.06
C ASP A 8 41.03 26.08 -10.74
N LYS A 9 40.97 27.31 -10.23
CA LYS A 9 40.16 27.65 -9.07
C LYS A 9 38.72 27.60 -9.56
N ASP A 10 38.14 26.41 -9.63
CA ASP A 10 36.70 26.24 -9.77
C ASP A 10 36.05 27.14 -8.73
N SER A 11 35.43 28.23 -9.20
CA SER A 11 34.82 29.20 -8.30
C SER A 11 33.73 28.48 -7.46
N PRO A 12 33.54 28.82 -6.18
CA PRO A 12 32.48 28.24 -5.36
C PRO A 12 31.08 28.33 -6.02
N ASN A 13 30.89 29.27 -6.96
CA ASN A 13 29.68 29.39 -7.77
C ASN A 13 29.49 28.21 -8.75
N THR A 14 30.55 27.68 -9.36
CA THR A 14 30.45 26.57 -10.32
C THR A 14 29.98 25.29 -9.64
N MET A 15 30.53 24.97 -8.47
CA MET A 15 30.14 23.80 -7.68
C MET A 15 28.70 23.90 -7.17
N HIS A 16 28.28 25.08 -6.71
CA HIS A 16 26.90 25.31 -6.29
C HIS A 16 25.91 25.15 -7.45
N LYS A 17 26.28 25.64 -8.65
CA LYS A 17 25.46 25.54 -9.87
C LYS A 17 25.30 24.08 -10.32
N ILE A 18 26.39 23.31 -10.39
CA ILE A 18 26.34 21.88 -10.76
C ILE A 18 25.48 21.08 -9.78
N ARG A 19 25.67 21.30 -8.47
CA ARG A 19 24.85 20.66 -7.42
C ARG A 19 23.37 20.98 -7.58
N SER A 20 23.05 22.25 -7.79
CA SER A 20 21.66 22.68 -7.95
C SER A 20 21.01 22.06 -9.18
N ILE A 21 21.70 22.04 -10.33
CA ILE A 21 21.20 21.45 -11.57
C ILE A 21 20.98 19.95 -11.40
N GLY A 22 21.98 19.23 -10.89
CA GLY A 22 21.90 17.78 -10.72
C GLY A 22 20.77 17.35 -9.78
N TYR A 23 20.57 18.05 -8.67
CA TYR A 23 19.43 17.79 -7.78
C TYR A 23 18.09 18.13 -8.43
N SER A 24 17.97 19.22 -9.20
CA SER A 24 16.74 19.54 -9.92
C SER A 24 16.39 18.45 -10.94
N ILE A 25 17.38 17.94 -11.69
CA ILE A 25 17.18 16.84 -12.65
C ILE A 25 16.75 15.56 -11.92
N ALA A 26 17.46 15.18 -10.85
CA ALA A 26 17.09 14.01 -10.05
C ALA A 26 15.66 14.15 -9.48
N GLY A 27 15.30 15.32 -8.97
CA GLY A 27 13.95 15.62 -8.48
C GLY A 27 12.87 15.49 -9.53
N ALA A 28 13.10 16.03 -10.73
CA ALA A 28 12.19 15.91 -11.86
C ALA A 28 12.02 14.44 -12.28
N LEU A 29 13.10 13.67 -12.35
CA LEU A 29 13.04 12.25 -12.70
C LEU A 29 12.35 11.41 -11.63
N PHE A 30 12.52 11.73 -10.34
CA PHE A 30 11.72 11.11 -9.28
C PHE A 30 10.22 11.38 -9.48
N LEU A 31 9.84 12.61 -9.80
CA LEU A 31 8.43 12.97 -10.05
C LEU A 31 7.86 12.30 -11.30
N VAL A 32 8.64 12.21 -12.38
CA VAL A 32 8.28 11.45 -13.60
C VAL A 32 8.08 9.98 -13.27
N GLY A 33 9.02 9.39 -12.52
CA GLY A 33 8.91 8.01 -12.04
C GLY A 33 7.63 7.80 -11.24
N LEU A 34 7.38 8.63 -10.23
CA LEU A 34 6.16 8.59 -9.40
C LEU A 34 4.88 8.75 -10.24
N ALA A 35 4.87 9.65 -11.22
CA ALA A 35 3.72 9.86 -12.10
C ALA A 35 3.41 8.59 -12.93
N LEU A 36 4.44 7.97 -13.49
CA LEU A 36 4.30 6.82 -14.37
C LEU A 36 4.11 5.50 -13.60
N LEU A 37 4.50 5.41 -12.32
CA LEU A 37 4.13 4.27 -11.46
C LEU A 37 2.62 4.11 -11.34
N ASN A 38 1.84 5.19 -11.45
CA ASN A 38 0.38 5.13 -11.43
C ASN A 38 -0.24 4.40 -12.64
N THR A 39 0.56 3.98 -13.63
CA THR A 39 0.11 3.15 -14.75
C THR A 39 0.11 1.65 -14.42
N GLY A 40 0.66 1.26 -13.27
CA GLY A 40 0.75 -0.13 -12.82
C GLY A 40 1.76 -0.97 -13.60
N GLU A 41 2.32 -1.99 -12.94
CA GLU A 41 3.13 -3.05 -13.53
C GLU A 41 2.33 -3.89 -14.55
N PRO A 42 2.91 -4.25 -15.71
CA PRO A 42 2.23 -5.13 -16.64
C PRO A 42 1.96 -6.52 -16.01
N THR A 43 0.73 -6.79 -15.60
CA THR A 43 0.27 -8.16 -15.27
C THR A 43 -0.60 -8.75 -16.36
N ILE A 44 -1.33 -7.90 -17.12
CA ILE A 44 -2.29 -8.32 -18.15
C ILE A 44 -1.83 -7.90 -19.55
N LYS A 45 -1.22 -6.72 -19.69
CA LYS A 45 -0.74 -6.15 -20.96
C LYS A 45 0.65 -5.57 -20.80
N PRO A 46 1.54 -5.62 -21.81
CA PRO A 46 2.80 -4.90 -21.78
C PRO A 46 2.55 -3.41 -21.52
N ASN A 47 3.21 -2.87 -20.50
CA ASN A 47 3.12 -1.46 -20.16
C ASN A 47 4.51 -0.83 -20.23
N PRO A 48 4.87 -0.21 -21.37
CA PRO A 48 6.15 0.45 -21.53
C PRO A 48 6.30 1.64 -20.58
N LEU A 49 5.20 2.28 -20.17
CA LEU A 49 5.22 3.42 -19.25
C LEU A 49 5.73 3.03 -17.87
N PHE A 50 5.32 1.85 -17.36
CA PHE A 50 5.86 1.35 -16.10
C PHE A 50 7.36 1.07 -16.17
N LYS A 51 7.85 0.51 -17.28
CA LYS A 51 9.28 0.31 -17.49
C LYS A 51 10.03 1.65 -17.53
N ILE A 52 9.47 2.65 -18.20
CA ILE A 52 10.01 4.02 -18.20
C ILE A 52 10.01 4.60 -16.78
N ALA A 53 8.96 4.36 -15.99
CA ALA A 53 8.87 4.79 -14.59
C ALA A 53 10.06 4.27 -13.79
N ILE A 54 10.27 2.95 -13.81
CA ILE A 54 11.36 2.29 -13.10
C ILE A 54 12.72 2.80 -13.58
N ASN A 55 12.92 2.93 -14.89
CA ASN A 55 14.15 3.47 -15.46
C ASN A 55 14.40 4.92 -15.01
N ALA A 56 13.37 5.77 -15.01
CA ALA A 56 13.48 7.15 -14.54
C ALA A 56 13.91 7.22 -13.07
N LEU A 57 13.37 6.34 -12.21
CA LEU A 57 13.77 6.23 -10.81
C LEU A 57 15.23 5.78 -10.65
N TYR A 58 15.68 4.79 -11.44
CA TYR A 58 17.09 4.37 -11.43
C TYR A 58 18.04 5.46 -11.95
N VAL A 59 17.66 6.19 -13.00
CA VAL A 59 18.45 7.34 -13.50
C VAL A 59 18.48 8.45 -12.46
N ALA A 60 17.37 8.75 -11.78
CA ALA A 60 17.33 9.70 -10.67
C ALA A 60 18.29 9.32 -9.55
N LEU A 61 18.33 8.03 -9.19
CA LEU A 61 19.28 7.47 -8.21
C LEU A 61 20.73 7.67 -8.67
N ILE A 62 21.05 7.32 -9.92
CA ILE A 62 22.41 7.44 -10.47
C ILE A 62 22.85 8.91 -10.47
N ILE A 63 22.00 9.82 -10.98
CA ILE A 63 22.31 11.26 -11.00
C ILE A 63 22.53 11.80 -9.59
N PHE A 64 21.66 11.42 -8.65
CA PHE A 64 21.81 11.82 -7.25
C PHE A 64 23.13 11.30 -6.66
N ALA A 65 23.45 10.02 -6.86
CA ALA A 65 24.68 9.42 -6.38
C ALA A 65 25.92 10.08 -6.97
N LEU A 66 25.94 10.31 -8.29
CA LEU A 66 27.04 11.02 -8.98
C LEU A 66 27.22 12.44 -8.44
N CYS A 67 26.13 13.17 -8.19
CA CYS A 67 26.20 14.50 -7.58
C CYS A 67 26.82 14.46 -6.17
N GLN A 68 26.42 13.50 -5.34
CA GLN A 68 26.99 13.34 -3.99
C GLN A 68 28.47 12.98 -4.05
N THR A 69 28.85 12.05 -4.92
CA THR A 69 30.25 11.66 -5.13
C THR A 69 31.09 12.83 -5.63
N TYR A 70 30.58 13.62 -6.58
CA TYR A 70 31.26 14.82 -7.07
C TYR A 70 31.51 15.84 -5.96
N ILE A 71 30.49 16.12 -5.13
CA ILE A 71 30.60 17.01 -3.97
C ILE A 71 31.66 16.48 -2.99
N PHE A 72 31.62 15.18 -2.69
CA PHE A 72 32.58 14.54 -1.80
C PHE A 72 34.02 14.66 -2.32
N ILE A 73 34.25 14.42 -3.62
CA ILE A 73 35.57 14.53 -4.25
C ILE A 73 36.07 15.98 -4.22
N LYS A 74 35.24 16.96 -4.58
CA LYS A 74 35.64 18.38 -4.70
C LYS A 74 35.83 19.13 -3.38
N GLN A 75 35.40 18.56 -2.24
CA GLN A 75 35.72 19.14 -0.93
C GLN A 75 37.24 19.27 -0.72
N LYS A 76 37.73 20.39 -0.20
CA LYS A 76 39.18 20.62 0.02
C LYS A 76 39.74 20.00 1.31
N GLN A 77 38.91 19.29 2.07
CA GLN A 77 39.32 18.66 3.33
C GLN A 77 40.16 17.39 3.11
N PRO A 78 41.03 16.98 4.04
CA PRO A 78 41.70 15.68 3.96
C PRO A 78 40.68 14.54 3.99
N LEU A 79 40.93 13.45 3.25
CA LEU A 79 39.99 12.33 3.05
C LEU A 79 39.42 11.80 4.38
N LYS A 80 40.27 11.68 5.41
CA LYS A 80 39.88 11.22 6.75
C LYS A 80 38.80 12.13 7.38
N MET A 81 38.92 13.45 7.23
CA MET A 81 37.91 14.42 7.71
C MET A 81 36.63 14.41 6.85
N LYS A 82 36.75 14.22 5.53
CA LYS A 82 35.57 14.05 4.66
C LYS A 82 34.74 12.84 5.05
N ILE A 83 35.40 11.68 5.22
CA ILE A 83 34.75 10.44 5.63
C ILE A 83 34.14 10.63 7.03
N HIS A 84 34.88 11.22 7.97
CA HIS A 84 34.38 11.45 9.32
C HIS A 84 33.15 12.37 9.35
N SER A 85 33.18 13.51 8.64
CA SER A 85 32.06 14.44 8.57
C SER A 85 30.84 13.83 7.86
N PHE A 86 31.06 13.04 6.80
CA PHE A 86 30.00 12.28 6.13
C PHE A 86 29.37 11.25 7.09
N LEU A 87 30.18 10.48 7.81
CA LEU A 87 29.72 9.49 8.79
C LEU A 87 28.94 10.14 9.93
N ILE A 88 29.39 11.28 10.48
CA ILE A 88 28.66 12.02 11.52
C ILE A 88 27.32 12.53 10.99
N SER A 89 27.31 13.19 9.82
CA SER A 89 26.09 13.70 9.20
C SER A 89 25.06 12.59 8.95
N THR A 90 25.56 11.43 8.51
CA THR A 90 24.75 10.24 8.26
C THR A 90 24.25 9.63 9.57
N LYS A 91 25.12 9.51 10.58
CA LYS A 91 24.78 9.00 11.93
C LYS A 91 23.66 9.81 12.58
N ASN A 92 23.74 11.14 12.54
CA ASN A 92 22.71 12.00 13.15
C ASN A 92 21.35 11.79 12.47
N LYS A 93 21.34 11.76 11.13
CA LYS A 93 20.14 11.47 10.32
C LYS A 93 19.54 10.09 10.62
N PHE A 94 20.38 9.06 10.73
CA PHE A 94 19.95 7.70 11.06
C PHE A 94 19.45 7.55 12.50
N THR A 95 20.03 8.27 13.46
CA THR A 95 19.69 8.11 14.89
C THR A 95 18.21 8.38 15.15
N GLU A 96 17.65 9.39 14.48
CA GLU A 96 16.22 9.72 14.61
C GLU A 96 15.30 8.71 13.94
N SER A 97 15.78 8.03 12.88
CA SER A 97 15.03 7.04 12.11
C SER A 97 15.44 5.59 12.41
N LYS A 98 16.23 5.36 13.46
CA LYS A 98 16.88 4.06 13.72
C LYS A 98 15.89 2.92 13.88
N ILE A 99 14.77 3.17 14.57
CA ILE A 99 13.75 2.16 14.83
C ILE A 99 13.10 1.70 13.52
N PHE A 100 12.83 2.61 12.59
CA PHE A 100 12.31 2.29 11.28
C PHE A 100 13.25 1.34 10.53
N PHE A 101 14.53 1.72 10.43
CA PHE A 101 15.52 0.92 9.71
C PHE A 101 15.82 -0.42 10.38
N MET A 102 15.82 -0.48 11.71
CA MET A 102 15.94 -1.74 12.46
C MET A 102 14.79 -2.69 12.15
N CYS A 103 13.54 -2.20 12.17
CA CYS A 103 12.38 -3.03 11.86
C CYS A 103 12.41 -3.49 10.39
N LEU A 104 12.72 -2.58 9.46
CA LEU A 104 12.86 -2.92 8.04
C LEU A 104 13.96 -3.96 7.80
N PHE A 105 15.11 -3.80 8.45
CA PHE A 105 16.21 -4.77 8.37
C PHE A 105 15.79 -6.13 8.91
N ALA A 106 15.11 -6.18 10.06
CA ALA A 106 14.60 -7.43 10.62
C ALA A 106 13.60 -8.13 9.68
N ILE A 107 12.69 -7.36 9.05
CA ILE A 107 11.76 -7.86 8.02
C ILE A 107 12.52 -8.45 6.82
N ILE A 108 13.56 -7.76 6.35
CA ILE A 108 14.41 -8.24 5.25
C ILE A 108 15.11 -9.55 5.63
N VAL A 109 15.69 -9.63 6.82
CA VAL A 109 16.34 -10.86 7.32
C VAL A 109 15.34 -12.02 7.39
N LEU A 110 14.16 -11.79 7.95
CA LEU A 110 13.10 -12.81 8.02
C LEU A 110 12.62 -13.23 6.61
N ALA A 111 12.55 -12.30 5.66
CA ALA A 111 12.22 -12.61 4.28
C ALA A 111 13.31 -13.48 3.63
N PHE A 112 14.60 -13.26 3.93
CA PHE A 112 15.67 -14.16 3.48
C PHE A 112 15.60 -15.53 4.16
N ILE A 113 15.32 -15.60 5.46
CA ILE A 113 15.10 -16.87 6.18
C ILE A 113 13.93 -17.65 5.55
N SER A 114 12.88 -16.95 5.09
CA SER A 114 11.75 -17.57 4.40
C SER A 114 12.13 -18.36 3.14
N LEU A 115 13.26 -18.03 2.48
CA LEU A 115 13.77 -18.75 1.32
C LEU A 115 14.23 -20.18 1.64
N ILE A 116 14.51 -20.49 2.91
CA ILE A 116 14.88 -21.83 3.34
C ILE A 116 13.67 -22.77 3.27
N PHE A 117 12.48 -22.24 3.55
CA PHE A 117 11.26 -23.02 3.76
C PHE A 117 10.27 -22.96 2.58
N THR A 118 10.53 -22.12 1.58
CA THR A 118 9.67 -21.98 0.40
C THR A 118 9.79 -23.18 -0.55
N VAL A 119 8.67 -23.56 -1.16
CA VAL A 119 8.60 -24.57 -2.23
C VAL A 119 9.37 -24.17 -3.50
N ASP A 120 9.46 -22.87 -3.80
CA ASP A 120 10.11 -22.35 -5.00
C ASP A 120 10.98 -21.15 -4.65
N LYS A 121 12.27 -21.45 -4.44
CA LYS A 121 13.30 -20.49 -4.01
C LYS A 121 13.53 -19.40 -5.04
N LYS A 122 13.53 -19.76 -6.32
CA LYS A 122 13.79 -18.83 -7.42
C LYS A 122 12.67 -17.80 -7.52
N LEU A 123 11.43 -18.25 -7.51
CA LEU A 123 10.27 -17.35 -7.54
C LEU A 123 10.23 -16.47 -6.29
N SER A 124 10.48 -17.04 -5.12
CA SER A 124 10.49 -16.28 -3.87
C SER A 124 11.57 -15.20 -3.83
N ALA A 125 12.78 -15.49 -4.31
CA ALA A 125 13.84 -14.50 -4.43
C ALA A 125 13.47 -13.35 -5.39
N VAL A 126 12.75 -13.65 -6.48
CA VAL A 126 12.23 -12.61 -7.40
C VAL A 126 11.22 -11.71 -6.71
N TYR A 127 10.30 -12.27 -5.92
CA TYR A 127 9.34 -11.51 -5.14
C TYR A 127 10.02 -10.65 -4.07
N LEU A 128 10.97 -11.22 -3.32
CA LEU A 128 11.75 -10.51 -2.32
C LEU A 128 12.48 -9.32 -2.94
N ARG A 129 13.13 -9.51 -4.09
CA ARG A 129 13.77 -8.43 -4.84
C ARG A 129 12.77 -7.33 -5.22
N ARG A 130 11.65 -7.70 -5.83
CA ARG A 130 10.68 -6.77 -6.44
C ARG A 130 9.84 -5.99 -5.43
N PHE A 131 9.42 -6.63 -4.35
CA PHE A 131 8.43 -6.05 -3.42
C PHE A 131 9.03 -5.62 -2.09
N LEU A 132 10.30 -5.92 -1.82
CA LEU A 132 10.98 -5.53 -0.59
C LEU A 132 12.31 -4.82 -0.84
N LEU A 133 13.27 -5.43 -1.55
CA LEU A 133 14.62 -4.85 -1.70
C LEU A 133 14.65 -3.64 -2.62
N GLU A 134 14.08 -3.73 -3.81
CA GLU A 134 14.03 -2.62 -4.77
C GLU A 134 13.26 -1.41 -4.20
N PRO A 135 12.05 -1.57 -3.62
CA PRO A 135 11.39 -0.49 -2.88
C PRO A 135 12.26 0.08 -1.75
N SER A 136 12.99 -0.75 -0.99
CA SER A 136 13.89 -0.28 0.07
C SER A 136 15.03 0.59 -0.46
N ILE A 137 15.57 0.29 -1.64
CA ILE A 137 16.58 1.13 -2.29
C ILE A 137 15.97 2.49 -2.60
N PHE A 138 14.80 2.53 -3.24
CA PHE A 138 14.14 3.80 -3.57
C PHE A 138 13.74 4.62 -2.34
N LEU A 139 13.34 3.97 -1.24
CA LEU A 139 13.12 4.61 0.06
C LEU A 139 14.36 5.32 0.55
N ILE A 140 15.50 4.63 0.58
CA ILE A 140 16.76 5.18 1.06
C ILE A 140 17.21 6.33 0.17
N THR A 141 17.12 6.17 -1.15
CA THR A 141 17.53 7.22 -2.10
C THR A 141 16.66 8.47 -1.97
N ILE A 142 15.34 8.35 -1.95
CA ILE A 142 14.45 9.51 -1.84
C ILE A 142 14.60 10.19 -0.48
N TYR A 143 14.84 9.42 0.59
CA TYR A 143 15.16 9.94 1.92
C TYR A 143 16.39 10.85 1.90
N PHE A 144 17.52 10.36 1.36
CA PHE A 144 18.73 11.15 1.27
C PHE A 144 18.61 12.33 0.31
N TYR A 145 17.89 12.17 -0.79
CA TYR A 145 17.59 13.25 -1.72
C TYR A 145 16.82 14.37 -1.02
N PHE A 146 15.70 14.06 -0.36
CA PHE A 146 14.93 15.03 0.40
C PHE A 146 15.75 15.65 1.54
N ALA A 147 16.61 14.88 2.21
CA ALA A 147 17.49 15.40 3.24
C ALA A 147 18.63 16.31 2.71
N SER A 148 18.82 16.40 1.38
CA SER A 148 19.90 17.17 0.74
C SER A 148 19.43 18.44 0.03
N ILE A 149 18.14 18.55 -0.29
CA ILE A 149 17.55 19.71 -0.98
C ILE A 149 17.04 20.77 -0.01
N ASN A 150 16.97 22.02 -0.48
CA ASN A 150 16.48 23.16 0.31
C ASN A 150 14.94 23.12 0.50
N VAL A 151 14.43 23.93 1.43
CA VAL A 151 12.99 23.95 1.77
C VAL A 151 12.11 24.33 0.58
N ARG A 152 12.54 25.28 -0.26
CA ARG A 152 11.78 25.70 -1.46
C ARG A 152 11.59 24.54 -2.45
N ALA A 153 12.66 23.78 -2.71
CA ALA A 153 12.61 22.61 -3.57
C ALA A 153 11.72 21.50 -2.99
N LYS A 154 11.75 21.28 -1.65
CA LYS A 154 10.83 20.34 -0.98
C LYS A 154 9.37 20.72 -1.20
N ILE A 155 9.04 22.00 -1.02
CA ILE A 155 7.68 22.52 -1.21
C ILE A 155 7.23 22.28 -2.66
N ILE A 156 8.05 22.64 -3.65
CA ILE A 156 7.72 22.45 -5.07
C ILE A 156 7.49 20.96 -5.37
N PHE A 157 8.40 20.09 -4.91
CA PHE A 157 8.26 18.65 -5.10
C PHE A 157 6.93 18.13 -4.53
N LEU A 158 6.59 18.51 -3.30
CA LEU A 158 5.36 18.05 -2.65
C LEU A 158 4.11 18.56 -3.36
N TYR A 159 4.10 19.80 -3.86
CA TYR A 159 2.97 20.29 -4.66
C TYR A 159 2.79 19.52 -5.96
N VAL A 160 3.88 19.26 -6.69
CA VAL A 160 3.82 18.47 -7.93
C VAL A 160 3.38 17.03 -7.64
N PHE A 161 3.89 16.43 -6.56
CA PHE A 161 3.46 15.10 -6.12
C PHE A 161 1.96 15.05 -5.79
N VAL A 162 1.43 16.04 -5.07
CA VAL A 162 -0.01 16.15 -4.80
C VAL A 162 -0.80 16.29 -6.09
N ALA A 163 -0.35 17.13 -7.03
CA ALA A 163 -1.01 17.29 -8.33
C ALA A 163 -1.07 15.96 -9.10
N ILE A 164 0.05 15.23 -9.17
CA ILE A 164 0.13 13.89 -9.79
C ILE A 164 -0.89 12.93 -9.16
N CYS A 165 -0.99 12.90 -7.83
CA CYS A 165 -1.94 12.03 -7.13
C CYS A 165 -3.41 12.42 -7.43
N MET A 166 -3.70 13.72 -7.52
CA MET A 166 -5.05 14.23 -7.77
C MET A 166 -5.56 13.98 -9.20
N LEU A 167 -4.68 13.62 -10.14
CA LEU A 167 -5.11 13.18 -11.48
C LEU A 167 -5.83 11.83 -11.46
N GLN A 168 -5.52 10.95 -10.50
CA GLN A 168 -6.09 9.60 -10.42
C GLN A 168 -7.63 9.58 -10.29
N PRO A 169 -8.24 10.29 -9.32
CA PRO A 169 -9.69 10.32 -9.23
C PRO A 169 -10.35 10.93 -10.47
N LEU A 170 -9.71 11.92 -11.12
CA LEU A 170 -10.23 12.50 -12.35
C LEU A 170 -10.26 11.49 -13.50
N PHE A 171 -9.15 10.78 -13.72
CA PHE A 171 -9.08 9.75 -14.75
C PHE A 171 -10.05 8.59 -14.49
N THR A 172 -10.30 8.24 -13.23
CA THR A 172 -11.29 7.23 -12.86
C THR A 172 -12.71 7.67 -13.20
N ILE A 173 -13.02 8.95 -12.95
CA ILE A 173 -14.34 9.50 -13.27
C ILE A 173 -14.55 9.57 -14.78
N ILE A 174 -13.54 10.02 -15.53
CA ILE A 174 -13.58 10.08 -16.99
C ILE A 174 -13.81 8.69 -17.57
N ASP A 175 -13.03 7.69 -17.14
CA ASP A 175 -13.14 6.30 -17.60
C ASP A 175 -14.54 5.70 -17.35
N PHE A 176 -15.14 5.98 -16.19
CA PHE A 176 -16.52 5.56 -15.91
C PHE A 176 -17.53 6.17 -16.89
N PHE A 177 -17.42 7.47 -17.17
CA PHE A 177 -18.33 8.15 -18.09
C PHE A 177 -18.11 7.74 -19.55
N ASP A 178 -16.87 7.49 -19.96
CA ASP A 178 -16.53 6.97 -21.28
C ASP A 178 -17.20 5.59 -21.48
N PHE A 179 -17.04 4.69 -20.51
CA PHE A 179 -17.70 3.37 -20.52
C PHE A 179 -19.23 3.48 -20.61
N MET A 180 -19.86 4.37 -19.84
CA MET A 180 -21.30 4.58 -19.87
C MET A 180 -21.77 5.10 -21.23
N THR A 181 -21.00 6.00 -21.84
CA THR A 181 -21.31 6.60 -23.15
C THR A 181 -21.19 5.58 -24.26
N GLU A 182 -20.12 4.79 -24.30
CA GLU A 182 -19.90 3.71 -25.28
C GLU A 182 -21.00 2.65 -25.25
N ARG A 183 -21.59 2.42 -24.08
CA ARG A 183 -22.66 1.42 -23.90
C ARG A 183 -24.08 1.99 -24.03
N HIS A 184 -24.22 3.28 -24.37
CA HIS A 184 -25.50 3.99 -24.44
C HIS A 184 -26.34 3.88 -23.15
N MET A 185 -25.70 3.72 -22.00
CA MET A 185 -26.39 3.58 -20.71
C MET A 185 -26.75 4.96 -20.17
N LYS A 186 -28.05 5.20 -19.89
CA LYS A 186 -28.50 6.44 -19.23
C LYS A 186 -28.53 6.26 -17.72
N PHE A 187 -28.02 7.24 -16.96
CA PHE A 187 -28.04 7.18 -15.48
C PHE A 187 -29.45 7.01 -14.88
N SER A 188 -30.52 7.31 -15.66
CA SER A 188 -31.93 7.27 -15.23
C SER A 188 -32.62 5.90 -15.34
N ASP A 189 -32.05 4.91 -16.03
CA ASP A 189 -32.71 3.60 -16.11
C ASP A 189 -32.57 2.90 -14.74
N THR A 190 -33.70 2.59 -14.11
CA THR A 190 -33.80 2.07 -12.73
C THR A 190 -33.06 0.76 -12.49
N ASP A 191 -32.66 0.05 -13.55
CA ASP A 191 -31.82 -1.14 -13.50
C ASP A 191 -30.31 -0.83 -13.41
N ASN A 192 -29.88 0.44 -13.56
CA ASN A 192 -28.46 0.82 -13.57
C ASN A 192 -27.79 0.88 -12.19
N THR A 193 -28.49 0.54 -11.11
CA THR A 193 -27.79 0.10 -9.90
C THR A 193 -26.96 -1.18 -10.16
N HIS A 194 -27.25 -1.93 -11.22
CA HIS A 194 -26.41 -3.03 -11.68
C HIS A 194 -25.07 -2.59 -12.27
N SER A 195 -24.93 -1.37 -12.85
CA SER A 195 -23.66 -0.92 -13.42
C SER A 195 -22.64 -0.55 -12.32
N LEU A 196 -23.13 0.00 -11.21
CA LEU A 196 -22.40 0.22 -9.96
C LEU A 196 -21.99 -1.12 -9.32
N GLY A 197 -20.79 -1.57 -9.65
CA GLY A 197 -20.22 -2.85 -9.20
C GLY A 197 -20.09 -3.92 -10.28
N PHE A 198 -20.64 -3.69 -11.48
CA PHE A 198 -20.34 -4.48 -12.69
C PHE A 198 -19.07 -3.95 -13.37
N TYR A 199 -18.99 -2.64 -13.59
CA TYR A 199 -17.79 -2.00 -14.09
C TYR A 199 -16.94 -1.49 -12.93
N ARG A 200 -15.62 -1.66 -13.06
CA ARG A 200 -14.63 -1.17 -12.09
C ARG A 200 -13.78 -0.15 -12.82
N ALA A 201 -14.19 1.11 -12.72
CA ALA A 201 -13.50 2.19 -13.41
C ALA A 201 -12.07 2.32 -12.93
N MET A 202 -11.16 2.45 -13.89
CA MET A 202 -9.75 2.69 -13.68
C MET A 202 -9.18 3.30 -14.96
N PRO A 203 -8.16 4.16 -14.89
CA PRO A 203 -7.61 4.77 -16.09
C PRO A 203 -7.25 3.73 -17.15
N ILE A 204 -7.57 3.98 -18.42
CA ILE A 204 -7.32 3.04 -19.54
C ILE A 204 -5.86 2.57 -19.65
N PHE A 205 -4.92 3.40 -19.20
CA PHE A 205 -3.49 3.12 -19.17
C PHE A 205 -3.06 2.27 -17.97
N PHE A 206 -3.96 1.96 -17.03
CA PHE A 206 -3.69 1.09 -15.89
C PHE A 206 -3.67 -0.37 -16.34
N SER A 207 -2.54 -1.03 -16.12
CA SER A 207 -2.24 -2.36 -16.71
C SER A 207 -2.24 -3.52 -15.72
N GLU A 208 -2.51 -3.22 -14.44
CA GLU A 208 -2.60 -4.19 -13.35
C GLU A 208 -4.02 -4.70 -13.10
N ALA A 209 -4.12 -5.70 -12.21
CA ALA A 209 -5.40 -6.10 -11.65
C ALA A 209 -6.11 -4.88 -11.01
N GLN A 210 -7.38 -4.70 -11.38
CA GLN A 210 -8.25 -3.59 -10.93
C GLN A 210 -8.25 -3.38 -9.41
N THR A 211 -8.13 -4.46 -8.61
CA THR A 211 -8.06 -4.37 -7.15
C THR A 211 -6.83 -3.61 -6.66
N GLY A 212 -5.70 -3.72 -7.36
CA GLY A 212 -4.47 -2.98 -7.05
C GLY A 212 -4.64 -1.46 -7.21
N TYR A 213 -5.61 -1.00 -8.00
CA TYR A 213 -5.84 0.42 -8.25
C TYR A 213 -6.34 1.18 -7.02
N ALA A 214 -7.00 0.49 -6.08
CA ALA A 214 -7.49 1.08 -4.83
C ALA A 214 -6.40 1.82 -4.04
N PHE A 215 -5.15 1.35 -4.10
CA PHE A 215 -4.00 2.02 -3.50
C PHE A 215 -3.86 3.47 -3.99
N PHE A 216 -4.02 3.69 -5.29
CA PHE A 216 -3.82 4.98 -5.94
C PHE A 216 -4.97 5.96 -5.70
N LEU A 217 -6.16 5.48 -5.32
CA LEU A 217 -7.29 6.33 -4.92
C LEU A 217 -7.25 6.72 -3.44
N LEU A 218 -6.70 5.85 -2.58
CA LEU A 218 -6.57 6.15 -1.14
C LEU A 218 -5.56 7.28 -0.86
N ILE A 219 -4.53 7.45 -1.71
CA ILE A 219 -3.54 8.53 -1.58
C ILE A 219 -4.21 9.93 -1.72
N PRO A 220 -4.85 10.28 -2.86
CA PRO A 220 -5.48 11.58 -3.04
C PRO A 220 -6.66 11.81 -2.09
N LEU A 221 -7.42 10.78 -1.72
CA LEU A 221 -8.45 10.90 -0.67
C LEU A 221 -7.83 11.34 0.66
N SER A 222 -6.77 10.66 1.10
CA SER A 222 -6.07 10.97 2.35
C SER A 222 -5.45 12.36 2.33
N ILE A 223 -4.87 12.76 1.19
CA ILE A 223 -4.36 14.13 0.97
C ILE A 223 -5.48 15.16 1.07
N SER A 224 -6.65 14.86 0.50
CA SER A 224 -7.78 15.77 0.49
C SER A 224 -8.31 16.02 1.90
N ILE A 225 -8.46 14.97 2.70
CA ILE A 225 -8.88 15.05 4.11
C ILE A 225 -7.79 15.74 4.95
N GLY A 226 -6.51 15.41 4.73
CA GLY A 226 -5.39 16.06 5.42
C GLY A 226 -5.36 17.58 5.18
N GLY A 227 -5.57 18.00 3.94
CA GLY A 227 -5.75 19.41 3.56
C GLY A 227 -6.97 20.03 4.24
N LEU A 228 -8.13 19.37 4.16
CA LEU A 228 -9.36 19.82 4.80
C LEU A 228 -9.16 20.08 6.30
N ILE A 229 -8.29 19.35 6.98
CA ILE A 229 -8.02 19.53 8.41
C ILE A 229 -6.96 20.60 8.67
N ALA A 230 -5.84 20.60 7.94
CA ALA A 230 -4.68 21.43 8.28
C ALA A 230 -4.69 22.85 7.66
N THR A 231 -5.35 23.06 6.52
CA THR A 231 -5.28 24.34 5.78
C THR A 231 -6.46 25.29 6.05
N LYS A 232 -6.33 26.55 5.62
CA LYS A 232 -7.42 27.54 5.59
C LYS A 232 -8.36 27.37 4.38
N TYR A 233 -7.89 26.73 3.31
CA TYR A 233 -8.66 26.52 2.08
C TYR A 233 -9.64 25.35 2.20
N LYS A 234 -10.51 25.38 3.21
CA LYS A 234 -11.42 24.28 3.55
C LYS A 234 -12.33 23.90 2.38
N ALA A 235 -12.89 24.90 1.70
CA ALA A 235 -13.81 24.68 0.57
C ALA A 235 -13.16 23.90 -0.58
N LEU A 236 -11.95 24.30 -1.00
CA LEU A 236 -11.20 23.58 -2.04
C LEU A 236 -11.00 22.11 -1.67
N PHE A 237 -10.53 21.84 -0.46
CA PHE A 237 -10.29 20.48 -0.02
C PHE A 237 -11.58 19.68 0.20
N ALA A 238 -12.69 20.33 0.56
CA ALA A 238 -14.00 19.67 0.60
C ALA A 238 -14.45 19.23 -0.79
N ILE A 239 -14.28 20.06 -1.83
CA ILE A 239 -14.54 19.69 -3.23
C ILE A 239 -13.66 18.50 -3.64
N LEU A 240 -12.35 18.54 -3.30
CA LEU A 240 -11.45 17.43 -3.60
C LEU A 240 -11.85 16.13 -2.87
N VAL A 241 -12.33 16.21 -1.63
CA VAL A 241 -12.89 15.04 -0.93
C VAL A 241 -14.09 14.48 -1.70
N ILE A 242 -15.03 15.32 -2.12
CA ILE A 242 -16.22 14.89 -2.89
C ILE A 242 -15.79 14.19 -4.19
N ILE A 243 -14.87 14.78 -4.95
CA ILE A 243 -14.33 14.18 -6.18
C ILE A 243 -13.71 12.80 -5.89
N ASN A 244 -12.93 12.67 -4.82
CA ASN A 244 -12.33 11.39 -4.45
C ASN A 244 -13.38 10.35 -4.02
N LEU A 245 -14.45 10.76 -3.32
CA LEU A 245 -15.54 9.86 -2.93
C LEU A 245 -16.31 9.34 -4.14
N ILE A 246 -16.59 10.21 -5.12
CA ILE A 246 -17.20 9.83 -6.41
C ILE A 246 -16.29 8.82 -7.13
N ALA A 247 -15.00 9.13 -7.26
CA ALA A 247 -14.04 8.21 -7.91
C ALA A 247 -13.94 6.85 -7.20
N CYS A 248 -13.88 6.83 -5.86
CA CYS A 248 -13.86 5.58 -5.09
C CYS A 248 -15.14 4.76 -5.29
N THR A 249 -16.29 5.42 -5.51
CA THR A 249 -17.58 4.78 -5.81
C THR A 249 -17.54 4.16 -7.21
N PHE A 250 -17.08 4.90 -8.22
CA PHE A 250 -16.98 4.41 -9.61
C PHE A 250 -15.94 3.30 -9.80
N ALA A 251 -14.90 3.25 -8.96
CA ALA A 251 -13.93 2.16 -8.96
C ALA A 251 -14.52 0.78 -8.59
N GLY A 252 -15.75 0.72 -8.03
CA GLY A 252 -16.51 -0.53 -7.98
C GLY A 252 -15.96 -1.61 -7.03
N THR A 253 -15.04 -1.26 -6.12
CA THR A 253 -14.25 -2.24 -5.34
C THR A 253 -14.70 -2.28 -3.87
N ARG A 254 -15.18 -3.44 -3.40
CA ARG A 254 -15.82 -3.60 -2.08
C ARG A 254 -14.95 -3.19 -0.90
N PHE A 255 -13.71 -3.67 -0.84
CA PHE A 255 -12.82 -3.33 0.27
C PHE A 255 -12.42 -1.85 0.25
N LEU A 256 -12.42 -1.21 -0.93
CA LEU A 256 -12.15 0.22 -1.06
C LEU A 256 -13.29 1.04 -0.44
N TYR A 257 -14.54 0.60 -0.54
CA TYR A 257 -15.65 1.25 0.17
C TYR A 257 -15.46 1.23 1.68
N ILE A 258 -15.11 0.06 2.24
CA ILE A 258 -14.86 -0.08 3.68
C ILE A 258 -13.67 0.80 4.08
N ALA A 259 -12.57 0.76 3.33
CA ALA A 259 -11.39 1.58 3.58
C ALA A 259 -11.71 3.08 3.50
N THR A 260 -12.52 3.51 2.55
CA THR A 260 -12.96 4.90 2.37
C THR A 260 -13.77 5.38 3.58
N ILE A 261 -14.75 4.57 4.03
CA ILE A 261 -15.54 4.87 5.22
C ILE A 261 -14.64 5.01 6.45
N VAL A 262 -13.71 4.07 6.66
CA VAL A 262 -12.78 4.14 7.79
C VAL A 262 -11.89 5.37 7.69
N VAL A 263 -11.32 5.67 6.52
CA VAL A 263 -10.47 6.85 6.29
C VAL A 263 -11.22 8.16 6.57
N CYS A 264 -12.49 8.27 6.17
CA CYS A 264 -13.34 9.42 6.46
C CYS A 264 -13.71 9.52 7.94
N ALA A 265 -13.89 8.39 8.63
CA ALA A 265 -14.24 8.36 10.05
C ALA A 265 -13.02 8.57 10.96
N MET A 266 -11.83 8.16 10.53
CA MET A 266 -10.62 8.13 11.35
C MET A 266 -10.23 9.48 11.98
N PRO A 267 -10.39 10.65 11.32
CA PRO A 267 -10.16 11.95 11.94
C PRO A 267 -10.91 12.15 13.26
N PHE A 268 -12.14 11.63 13.41
CA PHE A 268 -12.94 11.75 14.64
C PHE A 268 -12.33 10.98 15.81
N PHE A 269 -11.51 9.95 15.54
CA PHE A 269 -10.84 9.14 16.55
C PHE A 269 -9.42 9.62 16.85
N ILE A 270 -8.68 10.09 15.84
CA ILE A 270 -7.26 10.48 15.99
C ILE A 270 -7.13 11.85 16.65
N PHE A 271 -7.91 12.84 16.22
CA PHE A 271 -7.74 14.21 16.68
C PHE A 271 -8.39 14.45 18.05
N SER A 272 -7.90 15.49 18.73
CA SER A 272 -8.45 15.94 20.01
C SER A 272 -9.35 17.14 19.75
N TYR A 273 -10.57 17.11 20.26
CA TYR A 273 -11.55 18.20 20.14
C TYR A 273 -12.50 18.19 21.35
N LYS A 274 -13.10 19.35 21.65
CA LYS A 274 -13.85 19.61 22.90
C LYS A 274 -14.97 18.61 23.20
N HIS A 275 -15.61 18.07 22.17
CA HIS A 275 -16.76 17.16 22.29
C HIS A 275 -16.48 15.73 21.82
N LYS A 276 -15.22 15.28 21.93
CA LYS A 276 -14.77 13.97 21.43
C LYS A 276 -15.62 12.79 21.86
N TYR A 277 -15.84 12.62 23.15
CA TYR A 277 -16.63 11.48 23.63
C TYR A 277 -18.08 11.51 23.15
N LYS A 278 -18.69 12.70 23.02
CA LYS A 278 -20.05 12.84 22.50
C LYS A 278 -20.14 12.45 21.02
N ILE A 279 -19.23 12.96 20.19
CA ILE A 279 -19.20 12.65 18.76
C ILE A 279 -18.84 11.18 18.54
N ILE A 280 -17.86 10.62 19.25
CA ILE A 280 -17.52 9.19 19.16
C ILE A 280 -18.71 8.32 19.57
N SER A 281 -19.42 8.67 20.64
CA SER A 281 -20.61 7.92 21.08
C SER A 281 -21.71 7.99 20.02
N LEU A 282 -21.97 9.16 19.44
CA LEU A 282 -22.94 9.33 18.36
C LEU A 282 -22.55 8.51 17.12
N VAL A 283 -21.28 8.60 16.68
CA VAL A 283 -20.76 7.81 15.55
C VAL A 283 -20.87 6.32 15.85
N GLY A 284 -20.57 5.89 17.07
CA GLY A 284 -20.72 4.50 17.51
C GLY A 284 -22.16 4.01 17.44
N ILE A 285 -23.12 4.81 17.92
CA ILE A 285 -24.56 4.51 17.83
C ILE A 285 -25.00 4.42 16.36
N VAL A 286 -24.58 5.36 15.51
CA VAL A 286 -24.91 5.37 14.08
C VAL A 286 -24.34 4.15 13.38
N ILE A 287 -23.08 3.78 13.65
CA ILE A 287 -22.44 2.58 13.09
C ILE A 287 -23.16 1.31 13.57
N PHE A 288 -23.49 1.22 14.85
CA PHE A 288 -24.22 0.07 15.40
C PHE A 288 -25.60 -0.07 14.76
N ALA A 289 -26.38 1.02 14.71
CA ALA A 289 -27.68 1.05 14.05
C ALA A 289 -27.56 0.68 12.57
N PHE A 290 -26.53 1.16 11.87
CA PHE A 290 -26.27 0.80 10.48
C PHE A 290 -26.02 -0.70 10.30
N PHE A 291 -25.17 -1.33 11.14
CA PHE A 291 -24.91 -2.77 11.04
C PHE A 291 -26.12 -3.63 11.39
N VAL A 292 -26.89 -3.25 12.41
CA VAL A 292 -28.14 -3.94 12.76
C VAL A 292 -29.15 -3.85 11.63
N SER A 293 -29.36 -2.65 11.07
CA SER A 293 -30.24 -2.46 9.91
C SER A 293 -29.74 -3.23 8.70
N LEU A 294 -28.43 -3.21 8.44
CA LEU A 294 -27.83 -3.94 7.32
C LEU A 294 -28.01 -5.45 7.47
N TYR A 295 -27.91 -6.01 8.69
CA TYR A 295 -28.17 -7.42 8.95
C TYR A 295 -29.58 -7.81 8.48
N TYR A 296 -30.62 -7.13 8.98
CA TYR A 296 -32.01 -7.44 8.63
C TYR A 296 -32.36 -7.11 7.17
N ILE A 297 -31.89 -5.99 6.65
CA ILE A 297 -32.16 -5.59 5.26
C ILE A 297 -31.43 -6.52 4.28
N SER A 298 -30.25 -7.04 4.63
CA SER A 298 -29.49 -7.91 3.72
C SER A 298 -30.19 -9.20 3.33
N ALA A 299 -31.22 -9.61 4.07
CA ALA A 299 -32.05 -10.76 3.76
C ALA A 299 -32.70 -10.67 2.36
N SER A 300 -33.02 -9.45 1.93
CA SER A 300 -33.63 -9.17 0.62
C SER A 300 -32.61 -8.94 -0.50
N PHE A 301 -31.32 -8.87 -0.17
CA PHE A 301 -30.27 -8.72 -1.17
C PHE A 301 -29.95 -10.07 -1.84
N SER A 302 -29.28 -10.03 -2.99
CA SER A 302 -28.77 -11.25 -3.63
C SER A 302 -27.81 -12.01 -2.69
N ASP A 303 -27.65 -13.33 -2.90
CA ASP A 303 -26.80 -14.18 -2.05
C ASP A 303 -25.39 -13.62 -1.81
N ARG A 304 -24.87 -12.88 -2.80
CA ARG A 304 -23.56 -12.22 -2.76
C ARG A 304 -23.46 -11.10 -1.70
N TYR A 305 -24.59 -10.56 -1.24
CA TYR A 305 -24.69 -9.46 -0.27
C TYR A 305 -25.56 -9.82 0.95
N ASN A 306 -26.07 -11.06 1.02
CA ASN A 306 -26.93 -11.53 2.12
C ASN A 306 -26.10 -11.86 3.38
N LEU A 307 -25.86 -10.83 4.19
CA LEU A 307 -25.07 -10.92 5.42
C LEU A 307 -25.76 -11.80 6.47
N GLN A 308 -27.10 -11.73 6.57
CA GLN A 308 -27.87 -12.54 7.51
C GLN A 308 -27.62 -14.03 7.27
N LYS A 309 -27.79 -14.50 6.03
CA LYS A 309 -27.58 -15.90 5.65
C LYS A 309 -26.17 -16.39 5.98
N ILE A 310 -25.15 -15.54 5.80
CA ILE A 310 -23.76 -15.88 6.14
C ILE A 310 -23.59 -16.00 7.65
N LEU A 311 -24.06 -15.02 8.43
CA LEU A 311 -23.88 -14.98 9.88
C LEU A 311 -24.65 -16.09 10.59
N ASP A 312 -25.88 -16.39 10.17
CA ASP A 312 -26.70 -17.44 10.77
C ASP A 312 -26.09 -18.84 10.59
N ASN A 313 -25.28 -19.03 9.54
CA ASN A 313 -24.65 -20.31 9.22
C ASN A 313 -23.14 -20.38 9.55
N VAL A 314 -22.54 -19.28 10.03
CA VAL A 314 -21.08 -19.15 10.14
C VAL A 314 -20.46 -20.22 11.05
N ALA A 315 -21.14 -20.57 12.15
CA ALA A 315 -20.64 -21.57 13.09
C ALA A 315 -20.57 -22.97 12.46
N LYS A 316 -21.61 -23.36 11.71
CA LYS A 316 -21.65 -24.65 10.99
C LYS A 316 -20.54 -24.70 9.95
N ILE A 317 -20.40 -23.64 9.14
CA ILE A 317 -19.36 -23.56 8.09
C ILE A 317 -17.97 -23.61 8.72
N TRP A 318 -17.72 -22.80 9.75
CA TRP A 318 -16.43 -22.71 10.40
C TRP A 318 -16.04 -24.00 11.14
N SER A 319 -17.01 -24.83 11.56
CA SER A 319 -16.71 -26.13 12.15
C SER A 319 -16.14 -27.14 11.15
N MET A 320 -16.47 -27.02 9.85
CA MET A 320 -16.03 -27.98 8.83
C MET A 320 -14.56 -27.83 8.46
N PRO A 321 -13.85 -28.93 8.09
CA PRO A 321 -12.54 -28.84 7.46
C PRO A 321 -12.59 -27.99 6.18
N PRO A 322 -11.53 -27.21 5.86
CA PRO A 322 -11.50 -26.36 4.68
C PRO A 322 -11.92 -27.07 3.38
N ALA A 323 -11.51 -28.33 3.18
CA ALA A 323 -11.81 -29.13 1.99
C ALA A 323 -13.28 -29.55 1.87
N ALA A 324 -14.01 -29.57 2.98
CA ALA A 324 -15.42 -29.95 3.04
C ALA A 324 -16.36 -28.75 2.93
N MET A 325 -15.86 -27.52 3.03
CA MET A 325 -16.69 -26.32 2.96
C MET A 325 -17.42 -26.16 1.62
N GLY A 326 -16.90 -26.75 0.52
CA GLY A 326 -17.55 -26.70 -0.80
C GLY A 326 -18.92 -27.39 -0.86
N LYS A 327 -19.33 -28.11 0.20
CA LYS A 327 -20.71 -28.61 0.36
C LYS A 327 -21.77 -27.52 0.27
N PHE A 328 -21.41 -26.29 0.61
CA PHE A 328 -22.28 -25.12 0.60
C PHE A 328 -22.10 -24.26 -0.65
N ASP A 329 -21.34 -24.69 -1.64
CA ASP A 329 -21.05 -23.92 -2.85
C ASP A 329 -21.78 -24.50 -4.07
N SER A 330 -22.61 -23.69 -4.74
CA SER A 330 -23.31 -24.12 -5.95
C SER A 330 -22.36 -24.43 -7.12
N LEU A 331 -21.19 -23.80 -7.21
CA LEU A 331 -20.21 -24.07 -8.25
C LEU A 331 -19.49 -25.42 -8.05
N CYS A 332 -19.68 -26.06 -6.90
CA CYS A 332 -19.01 -27.29 -6.54
C CYS A 332 -19.69 -28.54 -7.12
N VAL A 333 -19.62 -28.71 -8.44
CA VAL A 333 -20.35 -29.76 -9.18
C VAL A 333 -19.50 -31.00 -9.49
N SER A 334 -18.19 -30.94 -9.33
CA SER A 334 -17.28 -32.05 -9.64
C SER A 334 -16.00 -32.02 -8.80
N ASN A 335 -15.34 -33.17 -8.68
CA ASN A 335 -14.04 -33.33 -8.04
C ASN A 335 -12.86 -32.69 -8.81
N ARG A 336 -13.12 -32.06 -9.97
CA ARG A 336 -12.10 -31.35 -10.75
C ARG A 336 -11.98 -29.87 -10.37
N ILE A 337 -13.04 -29.32 -9.78
CA ILE A 337 -13.14 -27.92 -9.35
C ILE A 337 -13.10 -27.85 -7.82
N CYS A 338 -13.51 -28.93 -7.16
CA CYS A 338 -13.56 -29.04 -5.72
C CYS A 338 -12.85 -30.27 -5.18
N MET A 339 -12.40 -30.16 -3.94
CA MET A 339 -11.99 -31.30 -3.14
C MET A 339 -13.12 -32.34 -3.01
N PRO A 340 -12.82 -33.66 -3.08
CA PRO A 340 -13.83 -34.72 -2.97
C PRO A 340 -14.71 -34.63 -1.71
N GLN A 341 -14.15 -34.13 -0.60
CA GLN A 341 -14.83 -33.94 0.69
C GLN A 341 -15.96 -32.92 0.64
N SER A 342 -16.04 -32.11 -0.43
CA SER A 342 -17.14 -31.17 -0.67
C SER A 342 -18.43 -31.85 -1.17
N LEU A 343 -18.41 -33.17 -1.38
CA LEU A 343 -19.57 -33.92 -1.86
C LEU A 343 -20.01 -34.99 -0.82
N PRO A 344 -21.31 -35.30 -0.71
CA PRO A 344 -22.44 -34.62 -1.36
C PRO A 344 -22.70 -33.22 -0.79
N LYS A 345 -23.39 -32.37 -1.57
CA LYS A 345 -23.76 -31.01 -1.17
C LYS A 345 -24.78 -31.01 -0.03
N ASP A 346 -24.81 -29.93 0.75
CA ASP A 346 -25.84 -29.66 1.74
C ASP A 346 -27.10 -29.13 1.02
N SER A 347 -28.27 -29.71 1.31
CA SER A 347 -29.54 -29.35 0.67
C SER A 347 -30.19 -28.08 1.24
N HIS A 348 -29.70 -27.57 2.38
CA HIS A 348 -30.36 -26.50 3.13
C HIS A 348 -29.56 -25.20 3.16
N ILE A 349 -28.25 -25.26 2.92
CA ILE A 349 -27.36 -24.09 3.00
C ILE A 349 -26.58 -23.96 1.70
N GLU A 350 -26.74 -22.80 1.05
CA GLU A 350 -25.96 -22.41 -0.12
C GLU A 350 -25.38 -21.02 0.10
N LEU A 351 -24.08 -20.85 -0.14
CA LEU A 351 -23.37 -19.58 -0.05
C LEU A 351 -22.65 -19.25 -1.35
N GLU A 352 -22.45 -17.95 -1.57
CA GLU A 352 -21.71 -17.45 -2.71
C GLU A 352 -20.24 -17.90 -2.71
N HIS A 353 -19.79 -18.39 -3.86
CA HIS A 353 -18.48 -19.00 -4.08
C HIS A 353 -17.30 -18.14 -3.59
N SER A 354 -17.24 -16.85 -3.94
CA SER A 354 -16.09 -16.00 -3.59
C SER A 354 -15.95 -15.83 -2.08
N SER A 355 -17.08 -15.68 -1.37
CA SER A 355 -17.09 -15.53 0.08
C SER A 355 -16.67 -16.82 0.77
N LEU A 356 -17.24 -17.96 0.35
CA LEU A 356 -16.96 -19.26 0.95
C LEU A 356 -15.54 -19.75 0.67
N SER A 357 -15.04 -19.56 -0.55
CA SER A 357 -13.65 -19.87 -0.91
C SER A 357 -12.64 -19.07 -0.09
N ARG A 358 -12.88 -17.78 0.16
CA ARG A 358 -12.04 -16.94 1.05
C ARG A 358 -12.05 -17.43 2.49
N ILE A 359 -13.21 -17.86 3.02
CA ILE A 359 -13.31 -18.46 4.36
C ILE A 359 -12.49 -19.76 4.43
N SER A 360 -12.65 -20.64 3.44
CA SER A 360 -11.92 -21.91 3.34
C SER A 360 -10.40 -21.69 3.30
N MET A 361 -9.93 -20.80 2.42
CA MET A 361 -8.50 -20.44 2.35
C MET A 361 -7.98 -19.77 3.61
N THR A 362 -8.77 -18.90 4.24
CA THR A 362 -8.41 -18.26 5.51
C THR A 362 -8.23 -19.31 6.60
N LYS A 363 -9.15 -20.27 6.70
CA LYS A 363 -9.02 -21.37 7.65
C LYS A 363 -7.81 -22.26 7.34
N SER A 364 -7.56 -22.61 6.08
CA SER A 364 -6.34 -23.34 5.69
C SER A 364 -5.06 -22.59 6.08
N ALA A 365 -5.01 -21.28 5.86
CA ALA A 365 -3.87 -20.45 6.25
C ALA A 365 -3.66 -20.47 7.78
N ILE A 366 -4.75 -20.32 8.55
CA ILE A 366 -4.68 -20.35 10.02
C ILE A 366 -4.19 -21.72 10.50
N LEU A 367 -4.71 -22.83 9.96
CA LEU A 367 -4.24 -24.17 10.33
C LEU A 367 -2.75 -24.36 10.03
N ALA A 368 -2.28 -23.85 8.88
CA ALA A 368 -0.86 -23.93 8.52
C ALA A 368 0.02 -23.07 9.43
N ILE A 369 -0.46 -21.89 9.83
CA ILE A 369 0.21 -21.02 10.79
C ILE A 369 0.26 -21.66 12.18
N LEU A 370 -0.84 -22.27 12.64
CA LEU A 370 -0.93 -22.85 13.98
C LEU A 370 -0.03 -24.08 14.16
N ASP A 371 0.27 -24.81 13.07
CA ASP A 371 1.25 -25.90 13.11
C ASP A 371 2.65 -25.40 13.50
N ASN A 372 3.06 -24.23 12.99
CA ASN A 372 4.27 -23.55 13.45
C ASN A 372 4.20 -22.03 13.23
N PRO A 373 3.82 -21.23 14.25
CA PRO A 373 3.56 -19.80 14.08
C PRO A 373 4.84 -18.97 13.88
N PHE A 374 6.01 -19.54 14.15
CA PHE A 374 7.31 -18.88 14.02
C PHE A 374 7.97 -19.14 12.67
N ARG A 375 7.57 -20.21 11.96
CA ARG A 375 8.18 -20.61 10.70
C ARG A 375 7.68 -19.71 9.55
N PRO A 376 8.59 -19.03 8.82
CA PRO A 376 8.22 -18.34 7.60
C PRO A 376 8.05 -19.34 6.44
N ASN A 377 7.07 -19.14 5.55
CA ASN A 377 6.74 -20.07 4.46
C ASN A 377 7.00 -19.49 3.06
N GLY A 378 8.04 -18.67 2.89
CA GLY A 378 8.41 -18.08 1.61
C GLY A 378 7.67 -16.77 1.27
N PHE A 379 8.39 -15.86 0.62
CA PHE A 379 7.92 -14.52 0.28
C PHE A 379 7.42 -14.42 -1.18
N GLY A 380 6.17 -14.01 -1.39
CA GLY A 380 5.52 -13.85 -2.72
C GLY A 380 4.10 -14.41 -2.83
N LEU A 381 3.19 -13.72 -3.54
CA LEU A 381 1.75 -14.00 -3.45
C LEU A 381 1.39 -15.38 -4.00
N ILE A 382 1.89 -15.68 -5.20
CA ILE A 382 1.67 -16.97 -5.90
C ILE A 382 2.19 -18.16 -5.10
N LEU A 383 3.17 -17.96 -4.20
CA LEU A 383 3.74 -19.03 -3.40
C LEU A 383 2.81 -19.50 -2.29
N PHE A 384 1.84 -18.69 -1.87
CA PHE A 384 0.89 -19.09 -0.82
C PHE A 384 0.19 -20.40 -1.20
N GLY A 385 -0.44 -20.47 -2.38
CA GLY A 385 -1.14 -21.68 -2.83
C GLY A 385 -0.22 -22.91 -2.95
N LYS A 386 0.99 -22.73 -3.47
CA LYS A 386 1.97 -23.82 -3.61
C LYS A 386 2.47 -24.34 -2.25
N ASN A 387 2.77 -23.44 -1.31
CA ASN A 387 3.21 -23.83 0.03
C ASN A 387 2.09 -24.50 0.82
N ILE A 388 0.83 -24.03 0.70
CA ILE A 388 -0.33 -24.70 1.30
C ILE A 388 -0.45 -26.14 0.78
N ALA A 389 -0.33 -26.36 -0.53
CA ALA A 389 -0.32 -27.69 -1.12
C ALA A 389 0.81 -28.58 -0.58
N GLN A 390 2.01 -28.02 -0.40
CA GLN A 390 3.14 -28.75 0.17
C GLN A 390 2.93 -29.10 1.65
N ILE A 391 2.46 -28.15 2.47
CA ILE A 391 2.24 -28.33 3.91
C ILE A 391 1.18 -29.41 4.15
N PHE A 392 0.09 -29.38 3.38
CA PHE A 392 -1.03 -30.31 3.55
C PHE A 392 -1.03 -31.49 2.58
N ALA A 393 0.11 -31.82 1.96
CA ALA A 393 0.23 -32.97 1.06
C ALA A 393 -0.20 -34.30 1.72
N LYS A 394 0.00 -34.43 3.05
CA LYS A 394 -0.41 -35.58 3.86
C LYS A 394 -1.73 -35.37 4.62
N SER A 395 -2.37 -34.21 4.49
CA SER A 395 -3.61 -33.88 5.19
C SER A 395 -4.56 -33.10 4.28
N PRO A 396 -5.09 -33.75 3.21
CA PRO A 396 -5.90 -33.08 2.19
C PRO A 396 -7.15 -32.40 2.76
N GLN A 397 -7.67 -32.84 3.90
CA GLN A 397 -8.80 -32.22 4.60
C GLN A 397 -8.57 -30.74 4.96
N ASN A 398 -7.30 -30.32 5.11
CA ASN A 398 -6.90 -28.96 5.43
C ASN A 398 -6.65 -28.09 4.19
N MET A 399 -6.65 -28.68 3.00
CA MET A 399 -6.59 -27.92 1.74
C MET A 399 -7.87 -27.12 1.54
N PRO A 400 -7.80 -25.91 0.97
CA PRO A 400 -9.01 -25.18 0.62
C PRO A 400 -9.81 -25.98 -0.41
N TYR A 401 -11.14 -25.95 -0.32
CA TYR A 401 -11.98 -26.78 -1.18
C TYR A 401 -11.88 -26.44 -2.69
N PRO A 402 -11.76 -25.17 -3.15
CA PRO A 402 -11.68 -24.91 -4.57
C PRO A 402 -10.25 -25.23 -5.02
N ILE A 403 -10.15 -26.15 -5.97
CA ILE A 403 -8.88 -26.67 -6.46
C ILE A 403 -8.78 -26.58 -7.97
N GLN A 404 -7.55 -26.64 -8.45
CA GLN A 404 -7.22 -26.86 -9.84
C GLN A 404 -6.27 -28.06 -9.93
N ILE A 405 -6.66 -29.03 -10.74
CA ILE A 405 -5.79 -30.15 -11.13
C ILE A 405 -4.93 -29.69 -12.31
N GLN A 406 -3.62 -29.68 -12.11
CA GLN A 406 -2.64 -29.31 -13.14
C GLN A 406 -2.43 -30.45 -14.14
N ARG A 407 -1.75 -30.15 -15.26
CA ARG A 407 -1.47 -31.16 -16.32
C ARG A 407 -0.62 -32.33 -15.83
N ASP A 408 0.21 -32.11 -14.82
CA ASP A 408 1.03 -33.14 -14.17
C ASP A 408 0.28 -33.92 -13.09
N GLY A 409 -1.02 -33.68 -12.91
CA GLY A 409 -1.87 -34.32 -11.90
C GLY A 409 -1.77 -33.70 -10.50
N SER A 410 -0.93 -32.68 -10.30
CA SER A 410 -0.84 -32.00 -9.00
C SER A 410 -2.10 -31.19 -8.68
N ILE A 411 -2.48 -31.18 -7.41
CA ILE A 411 -3.64 -30.43 -6.91
C ILE A 411 -3.14 -29.15 -6.26
N LEU A 412 -3.55 -28.00 -6.79
CA LEU A 412 -3.28 -26.69 -6.21
C LEU A 412 -4.59 -26.00 -5.81
N PRO A 413 -4.58 -25.13 -4.78
CA PRO A 413 -5.69 -24.22 -4.55
C PRO A 413 -6.01 -23.42 -5.82
N TYR A 414 -7.29 -23.25 -6.12
CA TYR A 414 -7.74 -22.50 -7.30
C TYR A 414 -7.30 -21.03 -7.25
N TYR A 415 -7.27 -20.45 -6.05
CA TYR A 415 -6.87 -19.07 -5.81
C TYR A 415 -5.46 -18.98 -5.24
N TRP A 416 -4.74 -17.93 -5.65
CA TRP A 416 -3.33 -17.73 -5.29
C TRP A 416 -3.12 -17.20 -3.88
N THR A 417 -4.16 -16.67 -3.21
CA THR A 417 -4.07 -16.01 -1.91
C THR A 417 -5.38 -16.14 -1.14
N ASN A 418 -5.32 -16.08 0.18
CA ASN A 418 -6.49 -16.03 1.07
C ASN A 418 -7.21 -14.67 1.10
N HIS A 419 -6.77 -13.69 0.31
CA HIS A 419 -7.33 -12.32 0.28
C HIS A 419 -7.33 -11.64 1.66
N ASN A 420 -6.34 -11.94 2.49
CA ASN A 420 -6.10 -11.29 3.77
C ASN A 420 -4.59 -11.05 3.92
N GLY A 421 -4.16 -9.83 3.63
CA GLY A 421 -2.78 -9.38 3.69
C GLY A 421 -2.11 -9.58 5.06
N VAL A 422 -2.86 -9.49 6.17
CA VAL A 422 -2.29 -9.71 7.53
C VAL A 422 -1.96 -11.18 7.75
N LEU A 423 -2.92 -12.08 7.49
CA LEU A 423 -2.70 -13.52 7.58
C LEU A 423 -1.63 -13.97 6.59
N TYR A 424 -1.62 -13.38 5.41
CA TYR A 424 -0.61 -13.62 4.40
C TYR A 424 0.79 -13.20 4.88
N ILE A 425 0.97 -12.02 5.47
CA ILE A 425 2.25 -11.61 6.07
C ILE A 425 2.68 -12.57 7.18
N TRP A 426 1.74 -13.00 8.04
CA TRP A 426 2.03 -13.99 9.09
C TRP A 426 2.50 -15.31 8.49
N PHE A 427 1.80 -15.82 7.49
CA PHE A 427 2.20 -17.04 6.80
C PHE A 427 3.60 -16.94 6.18
N GLN A 428 3.95 -15.79 5.60
CA GLN A 428 5.23 -15.61 4.89
C GLN A 428 6.42 -15.37 5.79
N LEU A 429 6.25 -14.58 6.85
CA LEU A 429 7.35 -14.08 7.68
C LEU A 429 7.31 -14.61 9.12
N GLY A 430 6.30 -15.39 9.48
CA GLY A 430 6.05 -15.83 10.84
C GLY A 430 5.59 -14.69 11.76
N VAL A 431 5.30 -15.02 13.01
CA VAL A 431 4.82 -14.06 14.01
C VAL A 431 5.81 -12.91 14.25
N PHE A 432 7.12 -13.17 14.18
CA PHE A 432 8.13 -12.13 14.32
C PHE A 432 8.04 -11.09 13.19
N GLY A 433 7.79 -11.52 11.95
CA GLY A 433 7.59 -10.60 10.83
C GLY A 433 6.39 -9.70 11.05
N VAL A 434 5.28 -10.25 11.56
CA VAL A 434 4.09 -9.48 11.93
C VAL A 434 4.41 -8.47 13.03
N ILE A 435 5.13 -8.88 14.08
CA ILE A 435 5.52 -7.99 15.18
C ILE A 435 6.36 -6.81 14.65
N PHE A 436 7.39 -7.06 13.83
CA PHE A 436 8.21 -5.99 13.27
C PHE A 436 7.42 -5.07 12.33
N MET A 437 6.47 -5.61 11.56
CA MET A 437 5.56 -4.80 10.74
C MET A 437 4.66 -3.92 11.62
N ILE A 438 4.07 -4.46 12.68
CA ILE A 438 3.25 -3.70 13.64
C ILE A 438 4.09 -2.59 14.27
N TRP A 439 5.29 -2.90 14.75
CA TRP A 439 6.19 -1.94 15.36
C TRP A 439 6.61 -0.83 14.40
N LEU A 440 6.92 -1.17 13.15
CA LEU A 440 7.23 -0.19 12.11
C LEU A 440 6.08 0.79 11.89
N HIS A 441 4.85 0.29 11.74
CA HIS A 441 3.67 1.14 11.54
C HIS A 441 3.35 1.97 12.78
N ALA A 442 3.41 1.37 13.98
CA ALA A 442 3.22 2.07 15.25
C ALA A 442 4.22 3.21 15.40
N TRP A 443 5.49 2.98 15.06
CA TRP A 443 6.52 4.01 15.07
C TRP A 443 6.19 5.15 14.10
N ILE A 444 5.79 4.85 12.86
CA ILE A 444 5.38 5.89 11.89
C ILE A 444 4.21 6.71 12.44
N PHE A 445 3.17 6.06 12.99
CA PHE A 445 2.03 6.75 13.58
C PHE A 445 2.44 7.69 14.72
N MET A 446 3.35 7.25 15.60
CA MET A 446 3.88 8.09 16.68
C MET A 446 4.65 9.30 16.14
N GLN A 447 5.49 9.12 15.10
CA GLN A 447 6.23 10.21 14.50
C GLN A 447 5.32 11.21 13.78
N MET A 448 4.34 10.74 13.01
CA MET A 448 3.38 11.61 12.33
C MET A 448 2.52 12.40 13.32
N ARG A 449 2.11 11.78 14.44
CA ARG A 449 1.41 12.48 15.53
C ARG A 449 2.28 13.58 16.14
N THR A 450 3.56 13.29 16.38
CA THR A 450 4.52 14.25 16.94
C THR A 450 4.74 15.43 15.98
N LEU A 451 4.93 15.13 14.69
CA LEU A 451 5.09 16.13 13.63
C LEU A 451 3.86 17.04 13.52
N TYR A 452 2.65 16.47 13.52
CA TYR A 452 1.40 17.23 13.53
C TYR A 452 1.30 18.19 14.72
N LYS A 453 1.50 17.69 15.96
CA LYS A 453 1.43 18.51 17.19
C LYS A 453 2.42 19.67 17.15
N LYS A 454 3.67 19.39 16.78
CA LYS A 454 4.75 20.39 16.74
C LYS A 454 4.43 21.54 15.79
N HIS A 455 3.92 21.24 14.61
CA HIS A 455 3.60 22.28 13.64
C HIS A 455 2.29 23.01 13.96
N ASN A 456 1.35 22.40 14.69
CA ASN A 456 0.10 23.07 15.07
C ASN A 456 0.33 24.23 16.06
N LEU A 457 1.41 24.16 16.85
CA LEU A 457 1.78 25.16 17.86
C LEU A 457 2.66 26.30 17.32
N ARG A 458 3.15 26.20 16.07
CA ARG A 458 4.11 27.15 15.48
C ARG A 458 3.43 28.12 14.50
N PRO A 459 4.01 29.31 14.23
CA PRO A 459 3.56 30.19 13.15
C PRO A 459 3.45 29.42 11.83
N LYS A 460 2.30 29.57 11.16
CA LYS A 460 1.99 28.82 9.95
C LYS A 460 2.74 29.40 8.75
N ASN A 461 3.91 28.83 8.43
CA ASN A 461 4.53 29.01 7.11
C ASN A 461 4.10 27.88 6.16
N SER A 462 4.33 28.04 4.85
CA SER A 462 3.88 27.10 3.83
C SER A 462 4.41 25.68 4.06
N PHE A 463 5.68 25.53 4.47
CA PHE A 463 6.27 24.22 4.75
C PHE A 463 5.62 23.54 5.96
N ASN A 464 5.36 24.28 7.04
CA ASN A 464 4.70 23.77 8.24
C ASN A 464 3.28 23.26 7.92
N ILE A 465 2.53 23.99 7.09
CA ILE A 465 1.19 23.56 6.63
C ILE A 465 1.31 22.28 5.80
N LEU A 466 2.24 22.23 4.82
CA LEU A 466 2.47 21.05 4.00
C LEU A 466 2.90 19.83 4.82
N ALA A 467 3.77 20.01 5.81
CA ALA A 467 4.19 18.94 6.72
C ALA A 467 3.02 18.42 7.58
N GLN A 468 2.12 19.31 8.05
CA GLN A 468 0.90 18.89 8.74
C GLN A 468 -0.02 18.10 7.81
N ILE A 469 -0.29 18.61 6.60
CA ILE A 469 -1.10 17.90 5.59
C ILE A 469 -0.51 16.52 5.40
N PHE A 470 0.78 16.44 5.05
CA PHE A 470 1.47 15.18 4.82
C PHE A 470 1.39 14.20 6.01
N SER A 471 1.53 14.70 7.25
CA SER A 471 1.44 13.87 8.46
C SER A 471 0.06 13.23 8.62
N ILE A 472 -0.99 14.02 8.42
CA ILE A 472 -2.38 13.56 8.51
C ILE A 472 -2.66 12.58 7.36
N SER A 473 -2.28 12.95 6.14
CA SER A 473 -2.49 12.15 4.93
C SER A 473 -1.81 10.79 5.02
N LEU A 474 -0.55 10.73 5.47
CA LEU A 474 0.16 9.46 5.62
C LEU A 474 -0.50 8.58 6.69
N THR A 475 -0.95 9.18 7.79
CA THR A 475 -1.67 8.45 8.85
C THR A 475 -2.97 7.83 8.31
N LEU A 476 -3.76 8.63 7.60
CA LEU A 476 -5.02 8.17 7.00
C LEU A 476 -4.79 7.13 5.91
N LEU A 477 -3.78 7.33 5.06
CA LEU A 477 -3.40 6.38 4.01
C LEU A 477 -3.05 5.03 4.61
N LEU A 478 -2.21 4.98 5.65
CA LEU A 478 -1.82 3.73 6.29
C LEU A 478 -3.00 3.01 6.91
N VAL A 479 -3.93 3.74 7.55
CA VAL A 479 -5.17 3.14 8.07
C VAL A 479 -6.00 2.55 6.93
N GLY A 480 -6.21 3.32 5.85
CA GLY A 480 -6.93 2.83 4.67
C GLY A 480 -6.29 1.59 4.06
N LEU A 481 -4.95 1.57 3.93
CA LEU A 481 -4.21 0.43 3.41
C LEU A 481 -4.26 -0.78 4.33
N ILE A 482 -4.16 -0.61 5.65
CA ILE A 482 -4.32 -1.70 6.62
C ILE A 482 -5.72 -2.31 6.47
N VAL A 483 -6.77 -1.48 6.46
CA VAL A 483 -8.15 -1.95 6.28
C VAL A 483 -8.32 -2.66 4.94
N SER A 484 -7.79 -2.09 3.86
CA SER A 484 -7.85 -2.72 2.54
C SER A 484 -7.15 -4.08 2.52
N ASN A 485 -6.00 -4.20 3.21
CA ASN A 485 -5.26 -5.45 3.34
C ASN A 485 -5.90 -6.46 4.31
N LEU A 486 -6.93 -6.10 5.09
CA LEU A 486 -7.72 -7.08 5.86
C LEU A 486 -8.69 -7.86 4.97
N PHE A 487 -9.15 -7.24 3.87
CA PHE A 487 -10.20 -7.79 2.99
C PHE A 487 -9.69 -8.18 1.60
N ASP A 488 -8.46 -7.81 1.26
CA ASP A 488 -7.75 -8.26 0.08
C ASP A 488 -6.24 -8.36 0.36
N ALA A 489 -5.48 -8.90 -0.57
CA ALA A 489 -4.04 -8.74 -0.60
C ALA A 489 -3.71 -7.72 -1.69
N LEU A 490 -3.12 -6.57 -1.31
CA LEU A 490 -2.72 -5.53 -2.25
C LEU A 490 -1.22 -5.53 -2.63
N PRO A 491 -0.54 -6.66 -2.91
CA PRO A 491 0.84 -6.60 -3.39
C PRO A 491 0.86 -6.19 -4.86
N ASN A 492 0.85 -4.90 -5.09
CA ASN A 492 1.19 -4.27 -6.36
C ASN A 492 2.63 -3.73 -6.22
N ARG A 493 3.52 -4.04 -7.19
CA ARG A 493 4.91 -3.57 -7.17
C ARG A 493 5.01 -2.04 -7.27
N ALA A 494 4.23 -1.44 -8.17
CA ALA A 494 4.12 0.01 -8.30
C ALA A 494 3.65 0.67 -7.00
N GLY A 495 2.63 0.10 -6.37
CA GLY A 495 2.12 0.54 -5.06
C GLY A 495 3.17 0.43 -3.95
N GLN A 496 3.92 -0.68 -3.90
CA GLN A 496 5.00 -0.86 -2.91
C GLN A 496 6.14 0.15 -3.10
N ILE A 497 6.59 0.38 -4.34
CA ILE A 497 7.63 1.39 -4.63
C ILE A 497 7.13 2.77 -4.22
N MET A 498 5.90 3.14 -4.58
CA MET A 498 5.27 4.41 -4.20
C MET A 498 5.22 4.57 -2.68
N LEU A 499 4.74 3.56 -1.94
CA LEU A 499 4.63 3.60 -0.48
C LEU A 499 5.99 3.76 0.19
N PHE A 500 6.99 3.00 -0.25
CA PHE A 500 8.35 3.08 0.27
C PHE A 500 9.00 4.44 -0.03
N MET A 501 8.72 5.04 -1.19
CA MET A 501 9.16 6.39 -1.48
C MET A 501 8.46 7.43 -0.59
N ILE A 502 7.15 7.29 -0.33
CA ILE A 502 6.42 8.13 0.63
C ILE A 502 7.02 8.00 2.03
N PHE A 503 7.40 6.79 2.47
CA PHE A 503 8.14 6.61 3.73
C PHE A 503 9.49 7.32 3.73
N GLY A 504 10.27 7.23 2.66
CA GLY A 504 11.54 7.96 2.56
C GLY A 504 11.36 9.47 2.67
N ILE A 505 10.32 10.02 2.04
CA ILE A 505 9.94 11.44 2.18
C ILE A 505 9.57 11.75 3.63
N ALA A 506 8.75 10.91 4.27
CA ALA A 506 8.33 11.07 5.67
C ALA A 506 9.53 11.11 6.62
N LEU A 507 10.45 10.16 6.48
CA LEU A 507 11.68 10.07 7.26
C LEU A 507 12.56 11.30 7.09
N ALA A 508 12.56 11.95 5.92
CA ALA A 508 13.35 13.17 5.69
C ALA A 508 12.69 14.43 6.27
N ILE A 509 11.38 14.42 6.49
CA ILE A 509 10.63 15.54 7.07
C ILE A 509 10.69 15.52 8.61
N ILE A 510 10.68 14.34 9.23
CA ILE A 510 10.73 14.17 10.70
C ILE A 510 11.91 14.95 11.34
N PRO A 511 13.19 14.76 10.92
CA PRO A 511 14.35 15.47 11.46
C PRO A 511 14.43 16.95 11.09
N ALA A 512 13.97 17.30 9.88
CA ALA A 512 14.00 18.67 9.39
C ALA A 512 13.15 19.62 10.27
N SER A 513 12.23 19.08 11.08
CA SER A 513 11.47 19.85 12.06
C SER A 513 12.28 20.25 13.30
N ALA A 514 13.34 19.49 13.67
CA ALA A 514 14.18 19.71 14.86
C ALA A 514 15.31 20.73 14.63
N GLN A 515 15.81 20.85 13.41
CA GLN A 515 16.98 21.68 13.08
C GLN A 515 16.73 23.21 13.02
N LYS A 516 15.53 23.69 13.34
CA LYS A 516 15.24 25.15 13.40
C LYS A 516 15.30 25.75 14.80
N ASP A 517 15.63 24.97 15.81
CA ASP A 517 15.77 25.48 17.18
C ASP A 517 17.22 25.99 17.46
N LEU A 518 18.05 26.16 16.42
CA LEU A 518 19.46 26.59 16.48
C LEU A 518 19.88 27.58 15.37
N SER A 519 18.92 28.26 14.70
CA SER A 519 19.23 29.31 13.71
C SER A 519 18.65 30.65 14.11
#